data_AF-A0A8J6BE85-F1
#
_entry.id   AF-A0A8J6BE85-F1
#
_cell.length_a   1.000
_cell.length_b   1.000
_cell.length_c   1.000
_cell.angle_alpha   90.00
_cell.angle_beta   90.00
_cell.angle_gamma   90.00
#
_symmetry.space_group_name_H-M   'P 1'
#
loop_
_entity.id
_entity.type
_entity.pdbx_description
1 polymer ?
#
loop_
_entity_poly.entity_id
_entity_poly.type
_entity_poly.pdbx_seq_one_letter_code
_entity_poly.pdbx_strand_id
1 'polypeptide(L)'
;MNQLHPEPGPWEGYVDKFIQGNMGFGSWGTHVKEFWALKQERNILYMFYEDMLEDPKREIRKVMRFLGKDLSDDVLEKTCLHTSFKAMKENPVTNYTAIDSSIMNQSVSPFMRKGICGDWKNHFTVAQNERFDEYYQKEMSGTDLSFRF
;
A
#
# COMPACT_ATOMS: atom_id res chain seq x y z
N MET A 1 -7.60 -4.61 -13.63
CA MET A 1 -8.82 -4.55 -12.80
C MET A 1 -9.09 -5.94 -12.28
N ASN A 2 -9.14 -6.10 -10.95
CA ASN A 2 -9.42 -7.38 -10.30
C ASN A 2 -10.93 -7.66 -10.34
N GLN A 3 -11.30 -8.83 -10.88
CA GLN A 3 -12.69 -9.27 -11.07
C GLN A 3 -13.21 -10.14 -9.90
N LEU A 4 -12.38 -10.40 -8.88
CA LEU A 4 -12.78 -11.17 -7.69
C LEU A 4 -13.61 -10.36 -6.69
N HIS A 5 -13.60 -9.03 -6.81
CA HIS A 5 -14.39 -8.15 -5.95
C HIS A 5 -15.64 -7.67 -6.67
N PRO A 6 -16.73 -7.35 -5.93
CA PRO A 6 -17.88 -6.69 -6.50
C PRO A 6 -17.50 -5.39 -7.22
N GLU A 7 -18.29 -5.01 -8.22
CA GLU A 7 -18.14 -3.73 -8.90
C GLU A 7 -18.05 -2.57 -7.89
N PRO A 8 -16.99 -1.74 -7.96
CA PRO A 8 -16.74 -0.71 -6.95
C PRO A 8 -17.82 0.37 -6.96
N GLY A 9 -18.45 0.61 -8.12
CA GLY A 9 -19.31 1.75 -8.37
C GLY A 9 -18.51 3.03 -8.64
N PRO A 10 -19.18 4.19 -8.70
CA PRO A 10 -18.50 5.47 -8.89
C PRO A 10 -17.60 5.80 -7.69
N TRP A 11 -16.58 6.63 -7.95
CA TRP A 11 -15.58 7.04 -6.96
C TRP A 11 -16.19 7.55 -5.64
N GLU A 12 -17.22 8.41 -5.73
CA GLU A 12 -17.90 8.95 -4.55
C GLU A 12 -18.48 7.84 -3.64
N GLY A 13 -19.21 6.89 -4.23
CA GLY A 13 -19.74 5.75 -3.48
C GLY A 13 -18.66 4.80 -2.96
N TYR A 14 -17.50 4.75 -3.62
CA TYR A 14 -16.35 3.96 -3.16
C TYR A 14 -15.69 4.57 -1.91
N VAL A 15 -15.52 5.89 -1.85
CA VAL A 15 -14.99 6.59 -0.67
C VAL A 15 -15.88 6.34 0.55
N ASP A 16 -17.20 6.39 0.37
CA ASP A 16 -18.16 6.14 1.45
C ASP A 16 -18.08 4.70 1.99
N LYS A 17 -17.99 3.71 1.11
CA LYS A 17 -17.77 2.31 1.50
C LYS A 17 -16.48 2.16 2.30
N PHE A 18 -15.40 2.83 1.88
CA PHE A 18 -14.11 2.79 2.56
C PHE A 18 -14.19 3.38 3.98
N ILE A 19 -14.77 4.58 4.13
CA ILE A 19 -14.96 5.26 5.43
C ILE A 19 -15.78 4.39 6.39
N GLN A 20 -16.79 3.69 5.88
CA GLN A 20 -17.64 2.79 6.68
C GLN A 20 -16.97 1.45 7.00
N GLY A 21 -15.79 1.16 6.43
CA GLY A 21 -15.15 -0.15 6.54
C GLY A 21 -15.86 -1.27 5.76
N ASN A 22 -16.75 -0.92 4.83
CA ASN A 22 -17.50 -1.85 3.98
C ASN A 22 -16.64 -2.33 2.80
N MET A 23 -15.46 -2.84 3.11
CA MET A 23 -14.44 -3.32 2.18
C MET A 23 -14.20 -4.82 2.39
N GLY A 24 -13.58 -5.49 1.41
CA GLY A 24 -13.32 -6.94 1.48
C GLY A 24 -12.49 -7.40 2.69
N PHE A 25 -11.77 -6.48 3.36
CA PHE A 25 -10.98 -6.75 4.56
C PHE A 25 -11.38 -5.87 5.75
N GLY A 26 -12.53 -5.20 5.71
CA GLY A 26 -13.02 -4.35 6.80
C GLY A 26 -12.41 -2.93 6.83
N SER A 27 -12.38 -2.34 8.04
CA SER A 27 -11.87 -0.99 8.29
C SER A 27 -10.35 -0.92 8.16
N TRP A 28 -9.86 -0.03 7.31
CA TRP A 28 -8.43 0.25 7.17
C TRP A 28 -7.82 0.75 8.48
N GLY A 29 -8.49 1.69 9.17
CA GLY A 29 -8.00 2.30 10.40
C GLY A 29 -7.83 1.27 11.51
N THR A 30 -8.81 0.38 11.69
CA THR A 30 -8.72 -0.75 12.61
C THR A 30 -7.53 -1.64 12.27
N HIS A 31 -7.40 -2.06 11.01
CA HIS A 31 -6.33 -2.93 10.55
C HIS A 31 -4.93 -2.34 10.85
N VAL A 32 -4.68 -1.08 10.48
CA VAL A 32 -3.35 -0.48 10.67
C VAL A 32 -2.99 -0.25 12.13
N LYS A 33 -3.97 0.14 12.96
CA LYS A 33 -3.77 0.36 14.41
C LYS A 33 -3.52 -0.93 15.17
N GLU A 34 -4.26 -2.00 14.85
CA GLU A 34 -4.09 -3.29 15.52
C GLU A 34 -2.67 -3.84 15.29
N PHE A 35 -2.19 -3.86 14.04
CA PHE A 35 -0.81 -4.26 13.76
C PHE A 35 0.22 -3.32 14.39
N TRP A 36 -0.10 -2.03 14.50
CA TRP A 36 0.79 -1.07 15.15
C TRP A 36 0.92 -1.29 16.66
N ALA A 37 -0.16 -1.68 17.34
CA ALA A 37 -0.10 -2.07 18.74
C ALA A 37 0.65 -3.42 18.89
N LEU A 38 0.29 -4.41 18.06
CA LEU A 38 0.87 -5.75 18.11
C LEU A 38 2.38 -5.77 17.85
N LYS A 39 2.94 -4.81 17.11
CA LYS A 39 4.39 -4.74 16.87
C LYS A 39 5.21 -4.60 18.15
N GLN A 40 4.61 -4.13 19.25
CA GLN A 40 5.30 -4.02 20.55
C GLN A 40 5.35 -5.36 21.31
N GLU A 41 4.43 -6.28 20.99
CA GLU A 41 4.25 -7.54 21.72
C GLU A 41 4.67 -8.78 20.90
N ARG A 42 4.79 -8.63 19.59
CA ARG A 42 5.02 -9.72 18.64
C ARG A 42 6.20 -9.38 17.74
N ASN A 43 6.81 -10.40 17.15
CA ASN A 43 7.89 -10.22 16.19
C ASN A 43 7.34 -9.73 14.84
N ILE A 44 6.98 -8.44 14.76
CA ILE A 44 6.40 -7.79 13.59
C ILE A 44 7.29 -6.60 13.21
N LEU A 45 7.76 -6.59 11.96
CA LEU A 45 8.38 -5.42 11.37
C LEU A 45 7.31 -4.53 10.72
N TYR A 46 6.98 -3.41 11.37
CA TYR A 46 6.07 -2.42 10.79
C TYR A 46 6.84 -1.47 9.85
N MET A 47 6.34 -1.31 8.63
CA MET A 47 6.96 -0.51 7.56
C MET A 47 5.92 0.36 6.87
N PHE A 48 6.37 1.48 6.31
CA PHE A 48 5.53 2.41 5.56
C PHE A 48 5.90 2.36 4.08
N TYR A 49 4.90 2.46 3.21
CA TYR A 49 5.12 2.48 1.77
C TYR A 49 5.90 3.72 1.34
N GLU A 50 5.64 4.85 2.00
CA GLU A 50 6.28 6.14 1.77
C GLU A 50 7.78 6.08 2.10
N ASP A 51 8.16 5.35 3.15
CA ASP A 51 9.56 5.13 3.52
C ASP A 51 10.30 4.33 2.45
N MET A 52 9.63 3.32 1.86
CA MET A 52 10.21 2.50 0.80
C MET A 52 10.42 3.28 -0.50
N LEU A 53 9.59 4.30 -0.76
CA LEU A 53 9.78 5.20 -1.89
C LEU A 53 10.90 6.22 -1.63
N GLU A 54 10.98 6.74 -0.42
CA GLU A 54 11.95 7.77 -0.04
C GLU A 54 13.38 7.23 0.04
N ASP A 55 13.58 6.09 0.70
CA ASP A 55 14.89 5.44 0.82
C ASP A 55 14.73 3.91 0.80
N PRO A 56 14.62 3.31 -0.40
CA PRO A 56 14.45 1.87 -0.55
C PRO A 56 15.63 1.09 0.04
N LYS A 57 16.85 1.64 0.01
CA LYS A 57 18.04 0.95 0.54
C LYS A 57 17.99 0.87 2.06
N ARG A 58 17.59 1.94 2.73
CA ARG A 58 17.37 1.95 4.19
C ARG A 58 16.31 0.93 4.59
N GLU A 59 15.19 0.88 3.88
CA GLU A 59 14.11 -0.06 4.18
C GLU A 59 14.49 -1.51 3.88
N ILE A 60 15.23 -1.80 2.80
CA ILE A 60 15.77 -3.15 2.53
C ILE A 60 16.72 -3.58 3.66
N ARG A 61 17.64 -2.71 4.10
CA ARG A 61 18.53 -3.01 5.24
C ARG A 61 17.74 -3.24 6.54
N LYS A 62 16.62 -2.53 6.74
CA LYS A 62 15.72 -2.72 7.89
C LYS A 62 15.08 -4.11 7.87
N VAL A 63 14.54 -4.55 6.72
CA VAL A 63 13.99 -5.91 6.53
C VAL A 63 15.05 -6.96 6.85
N MET A 64 16.27 -6.75 6.40
CA MET A 64 17.30 -7.79 6.45
C MET A 64 17.89 -7.94 7.85
N ARG A 65 18.08 -6.83 8.57
CA ARG A 65 18.36 -6.86 10.01
C ARG A 65 17.26 -7.57 10.79
N PHE A 66 15.99 -7.33 10.46
CA PHE A 66 14.87 -8.02 11.10
C PHE A 66 14.88 -9.54 10.83
N LEU A 67 15.31 -9.96 9.64
CA LEU A 67 15.50 -11.37 9.30
C LEU A 67 16.81 -11.98 9.86
N GLY A 68 17.60 -11.22 10.63
CA GLY A 68 18.89 -11.67 11.16
C GLY A 68 19.94 -11.92 10.08
N LYS A 69 19.89 -11.19 8.97
CA LYS A 69 20.79 -11.33 7.82
C LYS A 69 21.51 -10.01 7.53
N ASP A 70 22.79 -10.12 7.19
CA ASP A 70 23.56 -9.03 6.63
C ASP A 70 23.48 -9.02 5.11
N LEU A 71 23.63 -7.83 4.52
CA LEU A 71 23.78 -7.65 3.08
C LEU A 71 25.13 -7.03 2.76
N SER A 72 25.80 -7.56 1.75
CA SER A 72 26.81 -6.78 1.04
C SER A 72 26.14 -5.66 0.25
N ASP A 73 26.89 -4.58 0.00
CA ASP A 73 26.37 -3.46 -0.79
C ASP A 73 25.99 -3.90 -2.22
N ASP A 74 26.72 -4.83 -2.84
CA ASP A 74 26.37 -5.38 -4.16
C ASP A 74 24.98 -6.05 -4.17
N VAL A 75 24.67 -6.87 -3.16
CA VAL A 75 23.36 -7.53 -3.08
C VAL A 75 22.27 -6.50 -2.79
N LEU A 76 22.58 -5.45 -2.01
CA LEU A 76 21.64 -4.36 -1.74
C LEU A 76 21.30 -3.57 -3.00
N GLU A 77 22.32 -3.19 -3.78
CA GLU A 77 22.12 -2.48 -5.06
C GLU A 77 21.28 -3.32 -6.03
N LYS A 78 21.60 -4.61 -6.17
CA LYS A 78 20.84 -5.54 -7.02
C LYS A 78 19.39 -5.69 -6.54
N THR A 79 19.19 -5.84 -5.23
CA THR A 79 17.84 -5.93 -4.66
C THR A 79 17.05 -4.67 -4.97
N CYS A 80 17.63 -3.50 -4.70
CA CYS A 80 17.00 -2.21 -4.98
C CYS A 80 16.63 -2.04 -6.47
N LEU A 81 17.50 -2.47 -7.39
CA LEU A 81 17.23 -2.45 -8.83
C LEU A 81 16.07 -3.39 -9.21
N HIS A 82 16.13 -4.65 -8.76
CA HIS A 82 15.16 -5.68 -9.12
C HIS A 82 13.77 -5.44 -8.50
N THR A 83 13.71 -4.82 -7.32
CA THR A 83 12.45 -4.46 -6.65
C THR A 83 12.00 -3.04 -6.97
N SER A 84 12.67 -2.33 -7.89
CA SER A 84 12.20 -1.03 -8.36
C SER A 84 10.87 -1.17 -9.11
N PHE A 85 10.03 -0.14 -9.04
CA PHE A 85 8.72 -0.16 -9.72
C PHE A 85 8.84 -0.48 -11.22
N LYS A 86 9.83 0.13 -11.90
CA LYS A 86 10.09 -0.12 -13.32
C LYS A 86 10.41 -1.60 -13.57
N ALA A 87 11.38 -2.16 -12.84
CA ALA A 87 11.79 -3.55 -13.01
C ALA A 87 10.65 -4.52 -12.72
N MET A 88 9.90 -4.30 -11.62
CA MET A 88 8.77 -5.16 -11.25
C MET A 88 7.60 -5.05 -12.22
N LYS A 89 7.37 -3.89 -12.83
CA LYS A 89 6.34 -3.67 -13.85
C LYS A 89 6.65 -4.38 -15.17
N GLU A 90 7.92 -4.45 -15.55
CA GLU A 90 8.38 -5.12 -16.76
C GLU A 90 8.53 -6.64 -16.58
N ASN A 91 8.54 -7.15 -15.34
CA ASN A 91 8.75 -8.56 -15.03
C ASN A 91 7.43 -9.37 -14.92
N PRO A 92 7.17 -10.36 -15.82
CA PRO A 92 5.96 -11.19 -15.82
C PRO A 92 5.69 -11.98 -14.53
N VAL A 93 6.74 -12.26 -13.75
CA VAL A 93 6.64 -13.00 -12.48
C VAL A 93 6.05 -12.13 -11.37
N THR A 94 6.18 -10.80 -11.47
CA THR A 94 5.76 -9.85 -10.43
C THR A 94 4.61 -8.93 -10.85
N ASN A 95 4.43 -8.69 -12.15
CA ASN A 95 3.41 -7.74 -12.66
C ASN A 95 2.03 -8.36 -12.92
N TYR A 96 1.83 -9.64 -12.57
CA TYR A 96 0.58 -10.38 -12.72
C TYR A 96 0.12 -10.62 -14.17
N THR A 97 0.95 -10.42 -15.20
CA THR A 97 0.51 -10.61 -16.60
C THR A 97 0.27 -12.08 -16.96
N ALA A 98 0.76 -13.01 -16.13
CA ALA A 98 0.48 -14.43 -16.26
C ALA A 98 -0.92 -14.82 -15.70
N ILE A 99 -1.60 -13.94 -14.96
CA ILE A 99 -2.96 -14.21 -14.46
C ILE A 99 -3.96 -13.96 -15.58
N ASP A 100 -4.93 -14.88 -15.70
CA ASP A 100 -5.97 -14.80 -16.73
C ASP A 100 -6.77 -13.49 -16.64
N SER A 101 -7.10 -12.93 -17.80
CA SER A 101 -7.80 -11.64 -17.91
C SER A 101 -9.21 -11.64 -17.30
N SER A 102 -9.85 -12.81 -17.18
CA SER A 102 -11.11 -12.99 -16.46
C SER A 102 -10.99 -12.81 -14.95
N ILE A 103 -9.78 -12.94 -14.39
CA ILE A 103 -9.48 -12.70 -12.97
C ILE A 103 -8.86 -11.32 -12.79
N MET A 104 -7.85 -10.97 -13.61
CA MET A 104 -7.18 -9.67 -13.59
C MET A 104 -7.10 -9.06 -14.99
N ASN A 105 -8.10 -8.24 -15.32
CA ASN A 105 -8.14 -7.55 -16.61
C ASN A 105 -7.17 -6.34 -16.62
N GLN A 106 -5.94 -6.57 -17.06
CA GLN A 106 -4.89 -5.54 -17.08
C GLN A 106 -5.07 -4.48 -18.17
N SER A 107 -5.90 -4.69 -19.20
CA SER A 107 -6.15 -3.68 -20.24
C SER A 107 -7.00 -2.52 -19.73
N VAL A 108 -7.87 -2.77 -18.76
CA VAL A 108 -8.66 -1.73 -18.06
C VAL A 108 -7.79 -0.96 -17.07
N SER A 109 -7.01 -1.69 -16.26
CA SER A 109 -6.10 -1.09 -15.29
C SER A 109 -5.03 -2.12 -14.93
N PRO A 110 -3.74 -1.86 -15.20
CA PRO A 110 -2.65 -2.79 -14.92
C PRO A 110 -2.41 -2.93 -13.41
N PHE A 111 -1.93 -4.10 -12.98
CA PHE A 111 -1.62 -4.35 -11.56
C PHE A 111 -0.55 -3.36 -11.05
N MET A 112 0.56 -3.24 -11.77
CA MET A 112 1.59 -2.24 -11.54
C MET A 112 1.18 -0.88 -12.15
N ARG A 113 0.25 -0.19 -11.50
CA ARG A 113 -0.42 1.01 -12.03
C ARG A 113 0.51 2.24 -12.14
N LYS A 114 0.79 2.91 -11.02
CA LYS A 114 1.63 4.14 -10.97
C LYS A 114 2.85 4.05 -10.04
N GLY A 115 2.76 3.38 -8.89
CA GLY A 115 3.89 3.22 -7.97
C GLY A 115 4.39 4.51 -7.34
N ILE A 116 3.48 5.41 -6.95
CA ILE A 116 3.79 6.74 -6.38
C ILE A 116 2.97 7.03 -5.13
N CYS A 117 3.47 7.93 -4.28
CA CYS A 117 2.70 8.58 -3.21
C CYS A 117 2.00 9.83 -3.75
N GLY A 118 0.86 10.21 -3.16
CA GLY A 118 0.14 11.45 -3.50
C GLY A 118 -0.85 11.36 -4.67
N ASP A 119 -1.07 10.19 -5.28
CA ASP A 119 -2.02 10.07 -6.41
C ASP A 119 -3.49 10.31 -6.00
N TRP A 120 -3.79 10.28 -4.71
CA TRP A 120 -5.11 10.66 -4.17
C TRP A 120 -5.50 12.09 -4.58
N LYS A 121 -4.53 13.00 -4.74
CA LYS A 121 -4.74 14.39 -5.19
C LYS A 121 -5.35 14.49 -6.59
N ASN A 122 -5.21 13.45 -7.41
CA ASN A 122 -5.80 13.37 -8.74
C ASN A 122 -7.23 12.79 -8.74
N HIS A 123 -7.75 12.36 -7.60
CA HIS A 123 -9.03 11.64 -7.50
C HIS A 123 -10.00 12.31 -6.53
N PHE A 124 -9.52 12.78 -5.39
CA PHE A 124 -10.35 13.45 -4.40
C PHE A 124 -10.73 14.85 -4.86
N THR A 125 -12.02 15.15 -4.80
CA THR A 125 -12.48 16.55 -4.75
C THR A 125 -12.13 17.17 -3.40
N VAL A 126 -12.15 18.50 -3.30
CA VAL A 126 -11.89 19.21 -2.03
C VAL A 126 -12.85 18.75 -0.94
N ALA A 127 -14.16 18.68 -1.23
CA ALA A 127 -15.18 18.24 -0.26
C ALA A 127 -14.98 16.77 0.18
N GLN A 128 -14.55 15.90 -0.73
CA GLN A 128 -14.21 14.51 -0.36
C GLN A 128 -12.98 14.46 0.53
N ASN A 129 -11.97 15.29 0.27
CA ASN A 129 -10.77 15.34 1.09
C ASN A 129 -11.07 15.83 2.51
N GLU A 130 -11.82 16.92 2.64
CA GLU A 130 -12.24 17.45 3.96
C GLU A 130 -13.00 16.41 4.78
N ARG A 131 -13.98 15.74 4.16
CA ARG A 131 -14.74 14.66 4.82
C ARG A 131 -13.84 13.48 5.22
N PHE A 132 -12.91 13.10 4.36
CA PHE A 132 -11.99 12.00 4.66
C PHE A 132 -11.02 12.37 5.78
N ASP A 133 -10.53 13.62 5.81
CA ASP A 133 -9.66 14.13 6.87
C ASP A 133 -10.37 14.12 8.22
N GLU A 134 -11.64 14.56 8.29
CA GLU A 134 -12.46 14.48 9.52
C GLU A 134 -12.62 13.04 10.01
N TYR A 135 -12.94 12.11 9.10
CA TYR A 135 -13.00 10.69 9.40
C TYR A 135 -11.64 10.17 9.91
N TYR A 136 -10.55 10.49 9.21
CA TYR A 136 -9.21 10.03 9.52
C TYR A 136 -8.77 10.49 10.90
N GLN A 137 -8.99 11.77 11.25
CA GLN A 137 -8.65 12.31 12.57
C GLN A 137 -9.40 11.58 13.69
N LYS A 138 -10.68 11.27 13.48
CA LYS A 138 -11.47 10.51 14.45
C LYS A 138 -11.00 9.07 14.55
N GLU A 139 -10.85 8.39 13.41
CA GLU A 139 -10.46 6.98 13.34
C GLU A 139 -9.05 6.76 13.92
N MET A 140 -8.10 7.66 13.64
CA MET A 140 -6.71 7.55 14.10
C MET A 140 -6.46 8.25 15.44
N SER A 141 -7.50 8.72 16.12
CA SER A 141 -7.37 9.29 17.45
C SER A 141 -6.89 8.24 18.47
N GLY A 142 -6.08 8.68 19.45
CA GLY A 142 -5.59 7.82 20.54
C GLY A 142 -4.43 6.89 20.18
N THR A 143 -3.82 7.02 18.98
CA THR A 143 -2.58 6.33 18.62
C THR A 143 -1.47 7.34 18.28
N ASP A 144 -0.22 6.92 18.47
CA ASP A 144 0.99 7.62 18.00
C ASP A 144 1.36 7.27 16.55
N LEU A 145 0.59 6.39 15.90
CA LEU A 145 0.76 6.04 14.49
C LEU A 145 0.44 7.25 13.60
N SER A 146 1.40 7.62 12.76
CA SER A 146 1.27 8.72 11.80
C SER A 146 1.62 8.26 10.38
N PHE A 147 0.88 8.75 9.40
CA PHE A 147 1.07 8.47 7.97
C PHE A 147 1.41 9.76 7.21
N ARG A 148 2.13 9.61 6.11
CA ARG A 148 2.46 10.68 5.16
C ARG A 148 1.60 10.50 3.91
N PHE A 149 0.98 11.57 3.41
CA PHE A 149 0.04 11.54 2.29
C PHE A 149 0.48 12.43 1.11
#